data_AF-A0A1M6J630-F1
#
_entry.id   AF-A0A1M6J630-F1
#
_cell.length_a   1.000
_cell.length_b   1.000
_cell.length_c   1.000
_cell.angle_alpha   90.00
_cell.angle_beta   90.00
_cell.angle_gamma   90.00
#
_symmetry.space_group_name_H-M   'P 1'
#
loop_
_entity.id
_entity.type
_entity.pdbx_description
1 polymer ?
#
loop_
_entity_poly.entity_id
_entity_poly.type
_entity_poly.pdbx_seq_one_letter_code
_entity_poly.pdbx_strand_id
1 'polypeptide(L)'
;MKYRYVLTRDDSKNKLIISEFARGVDEHLSIMGSREVDGEAIEAALSQGKMAVVDILRTHGMYPPENVAMDMVDLVNQLYGPNREEVKEGYVDEIDVIVEETFKAEDVDDSDDDDDDVDDDMPEEDILESDDLDLGDSSDDSADDNDDDSDDDVLD
;
A
#
# COMPACT_ATOMS: atom_id res chain seq x y z
N MET A 1 -6.12 2.67 -18.44
CA MET A 1 -5.40 3.95 -18.63
C MET A 1 -4.00 3.73 -18.14
N LYS A 2 -3.01 4.44 -18.68
CA LYS A 2 -1.62 4.25 -18.28
C LYS A 2 -1.27 5.40 -17.35
N TYR A 3 -1.12 5.13 -16.06
CA TYR A 3 -0.77 6.17 -15.09
C TYR A 3 0.75 6.28 -14.90
N ARG A 4 1.20 7.50 -14.63
CA ARG A 4 2.54 7.81 -14.15
C ARG A 4 2.44 8.58 -12.85
N TYR A 5 3.18 8.15 -11.85
CA TYR A 5 3.30 8.82 -10.56
C TYR A 5 4.65 9.50 -10.50
N VAL A 6 4.67 10.80 -10.22
CA VAL A 6 5.90 11.58 -10.00
C VAL A 6 5.98 11.95 -8.53
N LEU A 7 7.10 11.59 -7.90
CA LEU A 7 7.37 11.89 -6.49
C LEU A 7 8.50 12.91 -6.43
N THR A 8 8.23 14.05 -5.82
CA THR A 8 9.19 15.15 -5.68
C THR A 8 9.34 15.50 -4.21
N ARG A 9 10.57 15.48 -3.70
CA ARG A 9 10.88 15.90 -2.32
C ARG A 9 11.13 17.41 -2.29
N ASP A 10 10.33 18.13 -1.52
CA ASP A 10 10.54 19.55 -1.23
C ASP A 10 11.22 19.70 0.13
N ASP A 11 12.56 19.82 0.09
CA ASP A 11 13.41 20.06 1.26
C ASP A 11 13.07 21.37 2.00
N SER A 12 12.53 22.38 1.30
CA SER A 12 12.26 23.69 1.90
C SER A 12 11.00 23.68 2.74
N LYS A 13 10.00 22.89 2.33
CA LYS A 13 8.73 22.75 3.06
C LYS A 13 8.66 21.49 3.91
N ASN A 14 9.66 20.62 3.82
CA ASN A 14 9.66 19.28 4.38
C ASN A 14 8.42 18.47 3.95
N LYS A 15 8.19 18.38 2.63
CA LYS A 15 7.04 17.69 2.05
C LYS A 15 7.47 16.72 0.95
N LEU A 16 6.71 15.63 0.80
CA LEU A 16 6.69 14.82 -0.42
C LEU A 16 5.49 15.25 -1.27
N ILE A 17 5.72 15.64 -2.51
CA ILE A 17 4.69 15.95 -3.48
C ILE A 17 4.52 14.74 -4.38
N ILE A 18 3.31 14.20 -4.45
CA ILE A 18 2.95 13.06 -5.29
C ILE A 18 1.99 13.56 -6.36
N SER A 19 2.38 13.45 -7.63
CA SER A 19 1.57 13.90 -8.77
C SER A 19 1.22 12.73 -9.67
N GLU A 20 -0.07 12.55 -9.93
CA GLU A 20 -0.61 11.51 -10.81
C GLU A 20 -0.90 12.08 -12.19
N PHE A 21 -0.40 11.41 -13.21
CA PHE A 21 -0.61 11.74 -14.62
C PHE A 21 -1.28 10.58 -15.34
N ALA A 22 -2.30 10.87 -16.15
CA ALA A 22 -2.84 9.91 -17.10
C ALA A 22 -2.22 10.15 -18.47
N ARG A 23 -1.79 9.07 -19.13
CA ARG A 23 -1.38 9.11 -20.54
C ARG A 23 -2.61 9.01 -21.44
N GLY A 24 -2.79 10.04 -22.27
CA GLY A 24 -3.80 10.08 -23.32
C GLY A 24 -3.49 9.14 -24.50
N VAL A 25 -4.44 9.02 -25.42
CA VAL A 25 -4.28 8.23 -26.67
C VAL A 25 -3.22 8.82 -27.60
N ASP A 26 -2.97 10.11 -27.46
CA ASP A 26 -1.97 10.92 -28.14
C ASP A 26 -0.60 10.88 -27.45
N GLU A 27 -0.40 9.97 -26.49
CA GLU A 27 0.82 9.78 -25.69
C GLU A 27 1.18 10.97 -24.76
N HIS A 28 0.39 12.04 -24.76
CA HIS A 28 0.58 13.18 -23.87
C HIS A 28 0.13 12.87 -22.44
N LEU A 29 0.93 13.31 -21.46
CA LEU A 29 0.60 13.21 -20.04
C LEU A 29 -0.27 14.39 -19.60
N SER A 30 -1.41 14.08 -19.00
CA SER A 30 -2.30 15.07 -18.37
C SER A 30 -2.33 14.85 -16.87
N ILE A 31 -2.17 15.92 -16.08
CA ILE A 31 -2.24 15.84 -14.62
C ILE A 31 -3.67 15.51 -14.19
N MET A 32 -3.83 14.48 -13.36
CA MET A 32 -5.10 14.04 -12.80
C MET A 32 -5.28 14.55 -11.38
N GLY A 33 -4.20 14.51 -10.60
CA GLY A 33 -4.20 14.95 -9.22
C GLY A 33 -2.80 15.19 -8.70
N SER A 34 -2.72 15.92 -7.60
CA SER A 34 -1.49 16.08 -6.83
C SER A 34 -1.82 16.18 -5.35
N ARG A 35 -0.93 15.67 -4.52
CA ARG A 35 -1.06 15.67 -3.07
C ARG A 35 0.29 15.95 -2.44
N GLU A 36 0.28 16.69 -1.35
CA GLU A 36 1.43 16.86 -0.47
C GLU A 36 1.29 15.98 0.77
N VAL A 37 2.38 15.38 1.21
CA VAL A 37 2.50 14.59 2.43
C VAL A 37 3.61 15.18 3.29
N ASP A 38 3.40 15.26 4.60
CA ASP A 38 4.44 15.66 5.56
C ASP A 38 5.67 14.75 5.49
N GLY A 39 6.86 15.36 5.35
CA GLY A 39 8.12 14.63 5.31
C GLY A 39 8.36 13.83 6.59
N GLU A 40 7.99 14.37 7.75
CA GLU A 40 8.07 13.65 9.03
C GLU A 40 7.19 12.39 9.04
N ALA A 41 6.01 12.45 8.42
CA ALA A 41 5.13 11.28 8.32
C ALA A 41 5.73 10.21 7.40
N ILE A 42 6.40 10.62 6.32
CA ILE A 42 7.13 9.70 5.43
C ILE A 42 8.29 9.04 6.16
N GLU A 43 9.12 9.80 6.88
CA GLU A 43 10.25 9.27 7.65
C GLU A 43 9.79 8.32 8.77
N ALA A 44 8.69 8.65 9.45
CA ALA A 44 8.07 7.79 10.45
C ALA A 44 7.58 6.47 9.83
N ALA A 45 6.88 6.53 8.69
CA ALA A 45 6.40 5.34 7.99
C ALA A 45 7.54 4.47 7.46
N LEU A 46 8.61 5.07 6.92
CA LEU A 46 9.81 4.35 6.51
C LEU A 46 10.44 3.56 7.67
N SER A 47 10.42 4.14 8.87
CA SER A 47 10.92 3.47 10.09
C SER A 47 10.00 2.34 10.56
N GLN A 48 8.70 2.40 10.26
CA GLN A 48 7.73 1.36 10.58
C GLN A 48 7.74 0.21 9.57
N GLY A 49 8.14 0.47 8.33
CA GLY A 49 8.34 -0.52 7.27
C GLY A 49 7.56 -0.21 6.00
N LYS A 50 7.79 -1.02 4.96
CA LYS A 50 7.27 -0.77 3.60
C LYS A 50 5.75 -0.58 3.56
N MET A 51 4.99 -1.39 4.32
CA MET A 51 3.52 -1.31 4.29
C MET A 51 2.97 -0.01 4.89
N ALA A 52 3.62 0.55 5.90
CA ALA A 52 3.23 1.86 6.43
C ALA A 52 3.42 2.97 5.39
N VAL A 53 4.42 2.85 4.52
CA VAL A 53 4.61 3.78 3.40
C VAL A 53 3.53 3.57 2.33
N VAL A 54 3.20 2.32 2.00
CA VAL A 54 2.10 2.00 1.07
C VAL A 54 0.78 2.61 1.54
N ASP A 55 0.46 2.51 2.83
CA ASP A 55 -0.76 3.10 3.42
C ASP A 55 -0.80 4.63 3.29
N ILE A 56 0.36 5.29 3.36
CA ILE A 56 0.45 6.73 3.11
C ILE A 56 0.22 7.06 1.63
N LEU A 57 0.79 6.25 0.73
CA LEU A 57 0.72 6.47 -0.71
C LEU A 57 -0.68 6.18 -1.27
N ARG A 58 -1.34 5.14 -0.78
CA ARG A 58 -2.67 4.69 -1.21
C ARG A 58 -3.76 5.34 -0.38
N THR A 59 -4.49 6.26 -0.99
CA THR A 59 -5.61 6.97 -0.37
C THR A 59 -6.83 6.97 -1.26
N HIS A 60 -7.97 7.41 -0.74
CA HIS A 60 -9.21 7.46 -1.51
C HIS A 60 -9.10 8.30 -2.81
N GLY A 61 -8.26 9.34 -2.81
CA GLY A 61 -8.06 10.22 -3.97
C GLY A 61 -6.90 9.82 -4.89
N MET A 62 -6.09 8.85 -4.50
CA MET A 62 -4.94 8.36 -5.28
C MET A 62 -4.65 6.94 -4.82
N TYR A 63 -5.02 5.96 -5.64
CA TYR A 63 -5.00 4.55 -5.24
C TYR A 63 -4.26 3.71 -6.29
N PRO A 64 -2.92 3.87 -6.40
CA PRO A 64 -2.13 3.07 -7.31
C PRO A 64 -2.29 1.58 -7.01
N PRO A 65 -2.23 0.70 -8.02
CA PRO A 65 -2.12 -0.76 -7.84
C PRO A 65 -0.99 -1.14 -6.87
N GLU A 66 -1.05 -2.32 -6.25
CA GLU A 66 -0.19 -2.65 -5.09
C GLU A 66 1.29 -2.78 -5.48
N ASN A 67 1.56 -3.46 -6.58
CA ASN A 67 2.85 -3.51 -7.26
C ASN A 67 3.41 -2.11 -7.55
N VAL A 68 2.61 -1.22 -8.15
CA VAL A 68 3.02 0.17 -8.44
C VAL A 68 3.32 0.94 -7.14
N ALA A 69 2.49 0.74 -6.11
CA ALA A 69 2.71 1.36 -4.81
C ALA A 69 4.02 0.88 -4.16
N MET A 70 4.38 -0.40 -4.31
CA MET A 70 5.65 -0.93 -3.83
C MET A 70 6.86 -0.29 -4.54
N ASP A 71 6.79 -0.10 -5.85
CA ASP A 71 7.86 0.60 -6.59
C ASP A 71 7.97 2.06 -6.17
N MET A 72 6.83 2.71 -5.89
CA MET A 72 6.81 4.03 -5.29
C MET A 72 7.47 4.03 -3.90
N VAL A 73 7.32 2.98 -3.08
CA VAL A 73 8.03 2.87 -1.79
C VAL A 73 9.55 2.81 -1.99
N ASP A 74 10.02 2.08 -2.99
CA ASP A 74 11.45 2.00 -3.28
C ASP A 74 11.99 3.35 -3.77
N LEU A 75 11.20 4.10 -4.55
CA LEU A 75 11.51 5.47 -4.91
C LEU A 75 11.49 6.41 -3.69
N VAL A 76 10.52 6.28 -2.78
CA VAL A 76 10.50 7.03 -1.50
C VAL A 76 11.75 6.74 -0.68
N ASN A 77 12.21 5.49 -0.63
CA ASN A 77 13.47 5.12 0.03
C ASN A 77 14.68 5.80 -0.61
N GLN A 78 14.72 5.95 -1.92
CA GLN A 78 15.80 6.70 -2.59
C GLN A 78 15.72 8.20 -2.26
N LEU A 79 14.50 8.73 -2.24
CA LEU A 79 14.23 10.13 -1.92
C LEU A 79 14.47 10.46 -0.45
N TYR A 80 14.32 9.55 0.51
CA TYR A 80 14.50 9.88 1.95
C TYR A 80 15.69 9.14 2.59
N GLY A 81 16.33 8.23 1.86
CA GLY A 81 17.44 7.41 2.32
C GLY A 81 18.81 8.09 2.18
N PRO A 82 19.91 7.32 2.20
CA PRO A 82 21.27 7.87 2.28
C PRO A 82 21.67 8.73 1.06
N ASN A 83 21.06 8.49 -0.11
CA ASN A 83 21.32 9.24 -1.35
C ASN A 83 20.41 10.45 -1.51
N ARG A 84 19.79 10.93 -0.41
CA ARG A 84 18.83 12.03 -0.41
C ARG A 84 19.38 13.31 -1.04
N GLU A 85 20.68 13.58 -0.92
CA GLU A 85 21.26 14.80 -1.49
C GLU A 85 21.33 14.76 -3.03
N GLU A 86 21.33 13.55 -3.61
CA GLU A 86 21.50 13.31 -5.04
C GLU A 86 20.15 13.16 -5.77
N VAL A 87 19.15 12.58 -5.09
CA VAL A 87 17.82 12.33 -5.67
C VAL A 87 16.77 13.20 -4.99
N LYS A 88 16.14 14.07 -5.78
CA LYS A 88 15.04 14.97 -5.33
C LYS A 88 13.71 14.68 -6.01
N GLU A 89 13.74 13.96 -7.11
CA GLU A 89 12.56 13.63 -7.89
C GLU A 89 12.76 12.29 -8.59
N GLY A 90 11.68 11.53 -8.77
CA GLY A 90 11.62 10.38 -9.67
C GLY A 90 10.20 10.09 -10.09
N TYR A 91 10.02 9.05 -10.91
CA TYR A 91 8.71 8.63 -11.38
C TYR A 91 8.60 7.11 -11.46
N VAL A 92 7.35 6.64 -11.41
CA VAL A 92 6.96 5.24 -11.63
C VAL A 92 5.86 5.23 -12.68
N ASP A 93 6.07 4.50 -13.77
CA ASP A 93 5.03 4.24 -14.77
C ASP A 93 4.36 2.90 -14.49
N GLU A 94 3.04 2.89 -14.39
CA GLU A 94 2.27 1.67 -14.20
C GLU A 94 2.49 0.63 -15.32
N ILE A 95 2.78 1.09 -16.55
CA ILE A 95 3.08 0.18 -17.67
C ILE A 95 4.34 -0.62 -17.39
N ASP A 96 5.38 0.05 -16.87
CA ASP A 96 6.68 -0.58 -16.68
C ASP A 96 6.53 -1.71 -15.65
N VAL A 97 5.74 -1.48 -14.60
CA VAL A 97 5.40 -2.48 -13.58
C VAL A 97 4.61 -3.65 -14.14
N ILE A 98 3.55 -3.39 -14.94
CA ILE A 98 2.73 -4.45 -15.53
C ILE A 98 3.56 -5.33 -16.46
N VAL A 99 4.44 -4.72 -17.26
CA VAL A 99 5.30 -5.44 -18.19
C VAL A 99 6.29 -6.32 -17.42
N GLU A 100 6.91 -5.82 -16.35
CA GLU A 100 7.76 -6.61 -15.47
C GLU A 100 7.00 -7.80 -14.85
N GLU A 101 5.76 -7.63 -14.40
CA GLU A 101 4.94 -8.73 -13.88
C GLU A 101 4.63 -9.78 -14.96
N THR A 102 4.33 -9.38 -16.19
CA THR A 102 4.07 -10.33 -17.29
C THR A 102 5.29 -11.16 -17.65
N PHE A 103 6.49 -10.57 -17.66
CA PHE A 103 7.72 -11.31 -17.93
C PHE A 103 8.14 -12.20 -16.75
N LYS A 104 7.94 -11.74 -15.51
CA LYS A 104 8.28 -12.51 -14.30
C LYS A 104 7.36 -13.71 -14.07
N ALA A 105 6.15 -13.70 -14.63
CA ALA A 105 5.22 -14.81 -14.61
C ALA A 105 5.47 -15.88 -15.69
N GLU A 106 6.29 -15.59 -16.71
CA GLU A 106 6.67 -16.54 -17.77
C GLU A 106 8.02 -17.27 -17.51
N ASP A 107 8.82 -16.84 -16.52
CA ASP A 107 10.03 -17.55 -16.07
C ASP A 107 9.72 -18.67 -15.04
N VAL A 108 8.70 -19.49 -15.33
CA VAL A 108 8.51 -20.80 -14.68
C VAL A 108 8.43 -21.85 -15.79
N ASP A 109 9.56 -22.09 -16.46
CA ASP A 109 9.73 -23.27 -17.32
C ASP A 109 11.18 -23.78 -17.26
N ASP A 110 11.29 -25.04 -16.83
CA ASP A 110 12.39 -26.00 -16.86
C ASP A 110 13.78 -25.59 -16.32
N SER A 111 13.96 -25.83 -15.02
CA SER A 111 15.15 -26.56 -14.59
C SER A 111 14.76 -28.01 -14.36
N ASP A 112 14.96 -28.83 -15.39
CA ASP A 112 15.22 -30.26 -15.26
C ASP A 112 16.32 -30.45 -14.21
N ASP A 113 15.94 -30.93 -13.03
CA ASP A 113 16.85 -31.54 -12.06
C ASP A 113 16.19 -32.85 -11.60
N ASP A 114 16.04 -33.77 -12.56
CA ASP A 114 15.96 -35.20 -12.28
C ASP A 114 17.37 -35.66 -11.85
N ASP A 115 17.58 -35.91 -10.56
CA ASP A 115 18.16 -37.17 -10.06
C ASP A 115 18.20 -37.17 -8.51
N ASP A 116 17.31 -38.01 -7.95
CA ASP A 116 17.58 -39.02 -6.92
C ASP A 116 18.30 -38.64 -5.61
N ASP A 117 17.52 -38.51 -4.53
CA ASP A 117 17.60 -39.35 -3.32
C ASP A 117 16.90 -38.66 -2.13
N VAL A 118 15.58 -38.88 -1.98
CA VAL A 118 14.91 -38.63 -0.69
C VAL A 118 14.18 -39.90 -0.28
N ASP A 119 14.83 -40.61 0.64
CA ASP A 119 14.32 -41.73 1.41
C ASP A 119 12.98 -41.34 2.06
N ASP A 120 11.89 -41.92 1.56
CA ASP A 120 10.52 -41.66 1.98
C ASP A 120 10.20 -42.49 3.24
N ASP A 121 10.77 -42.08 4.38
CA ASP A 121 10.43 -42.61 5.70
C ASP A 121 9.44 -41.63 6.37
N MET A 122 8.18 -41.69 5.94
CA MET A 122 7.04 -41.00 6.57
C MET A 122 6.73 -41.63 7.93
N PRO A 123 6.90 -40.93 9.07
CA PRO A 123 6.12 -41.26 10.25
C PRO A 123 4.68 -40.76 10.07
N GLU A 124 3.72 -41.67 10.22
CA GLU A 124 2.31 -41.33 10.39
C GLU A 124 2.13 -40.47 11.65
N GLU A 125 1.91 -39.17 11.50
CA GLU A 125 1.42 -38.34 12.61
C GLU A 125 -0.10 -38.51 12.70
N ASP A 126 -0.51 -39.19 13.78
CA ASP A 126 -1.88 -39.26 14.26
C ASP A 126 -2.52 -37.87 14.31
N ILE A 127 -3.52 -37.68 13.46
CA ILE A 127 -4.49 -36.57 13.54
C ILE A 127 -5.24 -36.68 14.86
N LEU A 128 -4.76 -35.97 15.88
CA LEU A 128 -5.50 -35.76 17.12
C LEU A 128 -6.59 -34.72 16.88
N GLU A 129 -7.79 -35.22 16.65
CA GLU A 129 -9.06 -34.51 16.73
C GLU A 129 -9.33 -34.09 18.19
N SER A 130 -9.35 -32.79 18.45
CA SER A 130 -9.87 -32.11 19.66
C SER A 130 -9.68 -30.61 19.43
N ASP A 131 -10.59 -29.68 19.73
CA ASP A 131 -11.76 -29.67 20.60
C ASP A 131 -12.62 -28.46 20.15
N ASP A 132 -13.93 -28.54 20.42
CA ASP A 132 -14.94 -27.49 20.35
C ASP A 132 -14.40 -26.05 20.52
N LEU A 133 -14.54 -25.23 19.47
CA LEU A 133 -14.51 -23.78 19.60
C LEU A 133 -15.94 -23.26 19.75
N ASP A 134 -16.30 -23.07 21.01
CA ASP A 134 -17.48 -22.41 21.53
C ASP A 134 -17.69 -21.03 20.86
N LEU A 135 -18.72 -20.93 20.02
CA LEU A 135 -19.19 -19.67 19.45
C LEU A 135 -19.94 -18.91 20.53
N GLY A 136 -19.20 -18.09 21.28
CA GLY A 136 -19.76 -17.10 22.19
C GLY A 136 -20.59 -16.06 21.43
N ASP A 137 -21.91 -16.21 21.51
CA ASP A 137 -22.92 -15.22 21.17
C ASP A 137 -22.74 -13.99 22.08
N SER A 138 -22.12 -12.94 21.56
CA SER A 138 -22.17 -11.62 22.21
C SER A 138 -23.41 -10.91 21.71
N SER A 139 -24.47 -11.00 22.52
CA SER A 139 -25.75 -10.34 22.30
C SER A 139 -25.56 -8.82 22.19
N ASP A 140 -25.94 -8.28 21.04
CA ASP A 140 -26.09 -6.87 20.73
C ASP A 140 -27.40 -6.38 21.37
N ASP A 141 -27.28 -5.66 22.49
CA ASP A 141 -28.41 -5.00 23.15
C ASP A 141 -28.03 -3.52 23.34
N SER A 142 -28.50 -2.69 22.42
CA SER A 142 -28.59 -1.24 22.59
C SER A 142 -29.78 -0.75 21.78
N ALA A 143 -30.96 -0.91 22.38
CA ALA A 143 -32.16 -0.19 21.99
C ALA A 143 -32.54 0.85 23.05
N ASP A 144 -33.06 1.96 22.53
CA ASP A 144 -33.95 2.94 23.14
C ASP A 144 -33.40 4.03 24.08
N ASP A 145 -33.38 5.22 23.48
CA ASP A 145 -34.26 6.34 23.82
C ASP A 145 -34.21 6.91 25.24
N ASN A 146 -33.68 8.13 25.31
CA ASN A 146 -34.43 9.21 25.93
C ASN A 146 -34.13 10.52 25.18
N ASP A 147 -35.03 10.86 24.26
CA ASP A 147 -35.52 12.22 24.08
C ASP A 147 -35.96 12.76 25.45
N ASP A 148 -35.36 13.87 25.88
CA ASP A 148 -35.99 14.77 26.86
C ASP A 148 -35.79 16.20 26.39
N ASP A 149 -36.78 16.64 25.60
CA ASP A 149 -37.16 18.03 25.42
C ASP A 149 -37.30 18.70 26.79
N SER A 150 -36.53 19.77 27.02
CA SER A 150 -36.88 20.78 28.02
C SER A 150 -36.58 22.16 27.46
N ASP A 151 -37.59 22.67 26.76
CA ASP A 151 -37.85 24.09 26.52
C ASP A 151 -38.15 24.82 27.84
N ASP A 152 -37.84 26.11 27.84
CA ASP A 152 -38.38 27.18 28.71
C ASP A 152 -37.86 27.30 30.15
N ASP A 153 -36.97 28.28 30.39
CA ASP A 153 -37.33 29.38 31.30
C ASP A 153 -36.43 30.62 31.13
N VAL A 154 -37.10 31.75 31.03
CA VAL A 154 -36.63 33.12 30.73
C VAL A 154 -36.25 33.85 32.01
N LEU A 155 -35.03 34.39 32.15
CA LEU A 155 -34.64 35.58 32.97
C LEU A 155 -33.20 35.98 32.52
N ASP A 156 -32.82 37.20 32.13
CA ASP A 156 -33.20 38.59 32.43
C ASP A 156 -32.96 39.49 31.20
#